data_AF-A0A9E5USG0-F1
#
_entry.id   AF-A0A9E5USG0-F1
#
_cell.length_a   1.000
_cell.length_b   1.000
_cell.length_c   1.000
_cell.angle_alpha   90.00
_cell.angle_beta   90.00
_cell.angle_gamma   90.00
#
_symmetry.space_group_name_H-M   'P 1'
#
loop_
_entity.id
_entity.type
_entity.pdbx_description
1 polymer ?
#
loop_
_entity_poly.entity_id
_entity_poly.type
_entity_poly.pdbx_seq_one_letter_code
_entity_poly.pdbx_strand_id
1 'polypeptide(L)'
;MLRTQNKKRSLTVLFTDLSGMRASEALLSTLPRLAPRHLPLVVTIRDPALDQEAHQAVQSSEALYRRMIAEQLIEDRRLLLENLGRRGVLTLDVNAEQMTMAVVNRYLQLKARSLM
;
A
#
# COMPACT_ATOMS: atom_id res chain seq x y z
N MET A 1 17.17 8.52 -9.59
CA MET A 1 18.17 7.77 -10.39
C MET A 1 17.66 6.49 -11.06
N LEU A 2 16.43 6.00 -10.82
CA LEU A 2 15.88 4.79 -11.47
C LEU A 2 15.37 4.98 -12.92
N ARG A 3 15.43 6.19 -13.47
CA ARG A 3 14.70 6.58 -14.70
C ARG A 3 15.48 6.33 -16.01
N THR A 4 16.78 6.04 -15.97
CA THR A 4 17.64 6.32 -17.12
C THR A 4 18.33 5.14 -17.81
N GLN A 5 18.23 3.89 -17.35
CA GLN A 5 19.00 2.79 -17.97
C GLN A 5 18.26 1.47 -18.30
N ASN A 6 16.98 1.29 -17.97
CA ASN A 6 16.30 0.02 -18.28
C ASN A 6 15.38 0.12 -19.50
N LYS A 7 15.80 -0.48 -20.63
CA LYS A 7 14.99 -0.60 -21.86
C LYS A 7 13.92 -1.69 -21.76
N LYS A 8 14.05 -2.64 -20.82
CA LYS A 8 13.06 -3.69 -20.54
C LYS A 8 12.12 -3.25 -19.43
N ARG A 9 10.85 -3.67 -19.51
CA ARG A 9 9.88 -3.49 -18.42
C ARG A 9 10.43 -4.16 -17.16
N SER A 10 10.34 -3.48 -16.02
CA SER A 10 10.82 -4.01 -14.74
C SER A 10 9.77 -3.80 -13.65
N LEU A 11 9.71 -4.74 -12.71
CA LEU A 11 8.97 -4.56 -11.46
C LEU A 11 9.81 -3.73 -10.49
N THR A 12 9.21 -2.69 -9.94
CA THR A 12 9.79 -1.89 -8.86
C THR A 12 8.94 -2.09 -7.62
N VAL A 13 9.52 -2.69 -6.58
CA VAL A 13 8.81 -2.95 -5.32
C VAL A 13 9.23 -1.90 -4.29
N LEU A 14 8.25 -1.19 -3.74
CA LEU A 14 8.45 -0.21 -2.67
C LEU A 14 7.78 -0.73 -1.40
N PHE A 15 8.57 -0.94 -0.36
CA PHE A 15 8.08 -1.21 0.98
C PHE A 15 7.93 0.13 1.71
N THR A 16 6.71 0.46 2.13
CA THR A 16 6.44 1.69 2.85
C THR A 16 5.27 1.49 3.79
N ASP A 17 5.34 2.15 4.93
CA ASP A 17 4.15 2.45 5.69
C ASP A 17 3.44 3.64 5.04
N LEU A 18 2.12 3.64 5.06
CA LEU A 18 1.26 4.70 4.52
C LEU A 18 0.67 5.55 5.65
N SER A 19 1.28 5.48 6.83
CA SER A 19 0.94 6.28 8.00
C SER A 19 1.32 7.76 7.77
N GLY A 20 0.33 8.56 7.39
CA GLY A 20 0.41 10.02 7.34
C GLY A 20 0.24 10.64 5.95
N MET A 21 -0.47 11.78 5.92
CA MET A 21 -0.88 12.51 4.72
C MET A 21 0.30 12.93 3.82
N ARG A 22 1.44 13.34 4.40
CA ARG A 22 2.57 13.92 3.66
C ARG A 22 3.41 12.88 2.91
N ALA A 23 3.70 11.73 3.53
CA ALA A 23 4.43 10.64 2.89
C ALA A 23 3.60 10.07 1.72
N SER A 24 2.30 9.97 1.95
CA SER A 24 1.27 9.58 1.00
C SER A 24 1.23 10.46 -0.27
N GLU A 25 1.24 11.79 -0.15
CA GLU A 25 1.23 12.71 -1.30
C GLU A 25 2.49 12.60 -2.20
N ALA A 26 3.67 12.45 -1.61
CA ALA A 26 4.91 12.29 -2.36
C ALA A 26 4.91 10.99 -3.18
N LEU A 27 4.39 9.90 -2.59
CA LEU A 27 4.23 8.61 -3.28
C LEU A 27 3.18 8.70 -4.40
N LEU A 28 2.05 9.35 -4.13
CA LEU A 28 0.95 9.57 -5.08
C LEU A 28 1.37 10.42 -6.29
N SER A 29 2.36 11.29 -6.16
CA SER A 29 2.87 12.11 -7.26
C SER A 29 3.98 11.42 -8.07
N THR A 30 4.75 10.52 -7.44
CA THR A 30 5.95 9.94 -8.06
C THR A 30 5.70 8.57 -8.68
N LEU A 31 5.01 7.67 -7.98
CA LEU A 31 4.83 6.28 -8.43
C LEU A 31 3.99 6.13 -9.69
N PRO A 32 2.88 6.88 -9.88
CA PRO A 32 2.12 6.84 -11.13
C PRO A 32 2.94 7.19 -12.37
N ARG A 33 4.01 7.99 -12.22
CA ARG A 33 4.89 8.35 -13.33
C ARG A 33 5.77 7.18 -13.82
N LEU A 34 5.91 6.13 -13.00
CA LEU A 34 6.61 4.90 -13.36
C LEU A 34 5.70 3.92 -14.11
N ALA A 35 4.39 3.93 -13.84
CA ALA A 35 3.42 2.98 -14.39
C ALA A 35 3.39 2.87 -15.93
N PRO A 36 3.67 3.93 -16.73
CA PRO A 36 3.71 3.79 -18.19
C PRO A 36 4.84 2.89 -18.71
N ARG A 37 5.97 2.78 -17.98
CA ARG A 37 7.19 2.08 -18.44
C ARG A 37 7.59 0.89 -17.57
N HIS A 38 7.13 0.86 -16.32
CA HIS A 38 7.47 -0.14 -15.32
C HIS A 38 6.22 -0.58 -14.58
N LEU A 39 6.37 -1.62 -13.76
CA LEU A 39 5.31 -2.10 -12.87
C LEU A 39 5.66 -1.67 -11.45
N PRO A 40 5.24 -0.49 -10.98
CA PRO A 40 5.41 -0.11 -9.59
C PRO A 40 4.45 -0.94 -8.72
N LEU A 41 5.01 -1.56 -7.68
CA LEU A 41 4.29 -2.31 -6.65
C LEU A 41 4.57 -1.67 -5.29
N VAL A 42 3.54 -1.14 -4.65
CA VAL A 42 3.59 -0.70 -3.26
C VAL A 42 3.22 -1.87 -2.37
N VAL A 43 4.06 -2.12 -1.37
CA VAL A 43 3.84 -3.13 -0.35
C VAL A 43 3.80 -2.41 0.99
N THR A 44 2.70 -2.60 1.70
CA THR A 44 2.47 -1.98 2.99
C THR A 44 1.98 -3.04 3.99
N ILE A 45 2.30 -2.81 5.25
CA ILE A 45 1.97 -3.70 6.36
C ILE A 45 0.81 -3.08 7.13
N ARG A 46 -0.19 -3.90 7.50
CA ARG A 46 -1.29 -3.48 8.37
C ARG A 46 -0.82 -3.37 9.82
N ASP A 47 -1.35 -2.38 10.52
CA ASP A 47 -1.17 -2.26 11.96
C ASP A 47 -2.29 -3.03 12.69
N PRO A 48 -2.00 -4.19 13.30
CA PRO A 48 -3.02 -4.97 14.00
C PRO A 48 -3.56 -4.25 15.24
N ALA A 49 -2.82 -3.31 15.84
CA ALA A 49 -3.32 -2.52 16.96
C ALA A 49 -4.43 -1.57 16.49
N LEU A 50 -4.26 -0.97 15.32
CA LEU A 50 -5.28 -0.12 14.71
C LEU A 50 -6.57 -0.91 14.39
N ASP A 51 -6.43 -2.11 13.86
CA ASP A 51 -7.57 -3.02 13.64
C ASP A 51 -8.26 -3.37 14.96
N GLN A 52 -7.51 -3.64 16.03
CA GLN A 52 -8.08 -3.92 17.36
C GLN A 52 -8.84 -2.72 17.93
N GLU A 53 -8.28 -1.52 17.83
CA GLU A 53 -8.92 -0.28 18.30
C GLU A 53 -10.23 0.01 17.54
N ALA A 54 -10.24 -0.23 16.22
CA ALA A 54 -11.45 -0.06 15.39
C ALA A 54 -12.58 -1.03 15.77
N HIS A 55 -12.25 -2.21 16.31
CA HIS A 55 -13.24 -3.23 16.68
C HIS A 55 -13.53 -3.29 18.19
N GLN A 56 -12.89 -2.43 19.00
CA GLN A 56 -13.03 -2.46 20.45
C GLN A 56 -14.45 -2.05 20.89
N ALA A 57 -14.96 -2.69 21.94
CA ALA A 57 -16.20 -2.30 22.59
C ALA A 57 -16.06 -0.90 23.21
N VAL A 58 -17.03 -0.03 22.96
CA VAL A 58 -17.04 1.34 23.48
C VAL A 58 -17.53 1.32 24.93
N GLN A 59 -16.61 1.55 25.88
CA GLN A 59 -16.93 1.60 27.31
C GLN A 59 -16.79 3.00 27.93
N SER A 60 -16.31 3.98 27.14
CA SER A 60 -16.16 5.37 27.55
C SER A 60 -16.16 6.29 26.33
N SER A 61 -16.32 7.60 26.55
CA SER A 61 -16.18 8.60 25.49
C SER A 61 -14.78 8.63 24.88
N GLU A 62 -13.75 8.33 25.68
CA GLU A 62 -12.38 8.18 25.17
C GLU A 62 -12.25 6.96 24.26
N ALA A 63 -12.84 5.82 24.64
CA ALA A 63 -12.85 4.62 23.81
C ALA A 63 -13.61 4.85 22.50
N LEU A 64 -14.73 5.60 22.54
CA LEU A 64 -15.46 6.01 21.34
C LEU A 64 -14.58 6.85 20.41
N TYR A 65 -13.87 7.83 20.96
CA TYR A 65 -12.99 8.70 20.20
C TYR A 65 -11.86 7.92 19.53
N ARG A 66 -11.14 7.08 20.29
CA ARG A 66 -10.05 6.24 19.75
C ARG A 66 -10.55 5.34 18.61
N ARG A 67 -11.69 4.68 18.81
CA ARG A 67 -12.31 3.85 17.77
C ARG A 67 -12.63 4.63 16.50
N MET A 68 -13.24 5.81 16.61
CA MET A 68 -13.56 6.63 15.43
C MET A 68 -12.30 7.05 14.67
N ILE A 69 -11.23 7.43 15.38
CA ILE A 69 -9.95 7.75 14.73
C ILE A 69 -9.34 6.52 14.06
N ALA A 70 -9.40 5.36 14.70
CA ALA A 70 -8.90 4.11 14.12
C ALA A 70 -9.65 3.74 12.83
N GLU A 71 -10.99 3.78 12.86
CA GLU A 71 -11.84 3.56 11.68
C GLU A 71 -11.51 4.56 10.54
N GLN A 72 -11.32 5.85 10.88
CA GLN A 72 -10.95 6.87 9.89
C GLN A 72 -9.60 6.59 9.24
N LEU A 73 -8.59 6.21 10.03
CA LEU A 73 -7.24 5.91 9.52
C LEU A 73 -7.23 4.67 8.60
N ILE A 74 -8.02 3.64 8.94
CA ILE A 74 -8.20 2.46 8.10
C ILE A 74 -8.84 2.86 6.76
N GLU A 75 -9.86 3.72 6.80
CA GLU A 75 -10.57 4.17 5.61
C GLU A 75 -9.71 5.07 4.72
N ASP A 76 -8.98 6.03 5.30
CA ASP A 76 -8.05 6.91 4.57
C ASP A 76 -6.99 6.10 3.83
N ARG A 77 -6.44 5.08 4.49
CA ARG A 77 -5.49 4.13 3.89
C ARG A 77 -6.12 3.38 2.72
N ARG A 78 -7.34 2.84 2.90
CA ARG A 78 -8.06 2.12 1.84
C ARG A 78 -8.24 3.02 0.62
N LEU A 79 -8.73 4.24 0.81
CA LEU A 79 -8.94 5.22 -0.26
C LEU A 79 -7.64 5.57 -0.99
N LEU A 80 -6.53 5.70 -0.25
CA LEU A 80 -5.23 5.97 -0.84
C LEU A 80 -4.73 4.82 -1.73
N LEU A 81 -4.84 3.57 -1.25
CA LEU A 81 -4.45 2.39 -2.01
C LEU A 81 -5.29 2.23 -3.28
N GLU A 82 -6.59 2.51 -3.20
CA GLU A 82 -7.47 2.54 -4.37
C GLU A 82 -7.07 3.63 -5.36
N ASN A 83 -6.71 4.82 -4.87
CA ASN A 83 -6.27 5.91 -5.72
C ASN A 83 -5.00 5.54 -6.50
N LEU A 84 -4.03 4.91 -5.82
CA LEU A 84 -2.82 4.35 -6.44
C LEU A 84 -3.18 3.30 -7.50
N GLY A 85 -4.09 2.39 -7.18
CA GLY A 85 -4.61 1.36 -8.10
C GLY A 85 -5.19 1.96 -9.38
N ARG A 86 -6.07 2.96 -9.25
CA ARG A 86 -6.67 3.69 -10.38
C ARG A 86 -5.62 4.39 -11.25
N ARG A 87 -4.44 4.71 -10.70
CA ARG A 87 -3.31 5.34 -11.40
C ARG A 87 -2.28 4.33 -11.93
N GLY A 88 -2.61 3.04 -11.96
CA GLY A 88 -1.76 1.98 -12.53
C GLY A 88 -0.65 1.49 -11.61
N VAL A 89 -0.70 1.84 -10.32
CA VAL A 89 0.23 1.32 -9.31
C VAL A 89 -0.36 0.06 -8.68
N LEU A 90 0.40 -1.03 -8.66
CA LEU A 90 -0.01 -2.24 -7.97
C LEU A 90 0.15 -2.04 -6.46
N THR A 91 -0.76 -2.60 -5.66
CA THR A 91 -0.72 -2.50 -4.20
C THR A 91 -0.81 -3.88 -3.56
N LEU A 92 -0.11 -4.06 -2.45
CA LEU A 92 -0.26 -5.18 -1.51
C LEU A 92 -0.37 -4.59 -0.11
N ASP A 93 -1.48 -4.90 0.55
CA ASP A 93 -1.75 -4.52 1.94
C ASP A 93 -1.99 -5.78 2.76
N VAL A 94 -1.01 -6.12 3.61
CA VAL A 94 -0.89 -7.46 4.21
C VAL A 94 -0.42 -7.38 5.66
N ASN A 95 -0.65 -8.44 6.42
CA ASN A 95 -0.06 -8.54 7.76
C ASN A 95 1.45 -8.85 7.63
N ALA A 96 2.24 -8.46 8.63
CA ALA A 96 3.69 -8.63 8.60
C ALA A 96 4.12 -10.09 8.29
N GLU A 97 3.44 -11.05 8.93
CA GLU A 97 3.67 -12.49 8.78
C GLU A 97 3.44 -13.00 7.35
N GLN A 98 2.54 -12.35 6.59
CA GLN A 98 2.15 -12.77 5.24
C GLN A 98 2.96 -12.05 4.15
N MET A 99 3.70 -11.00 4.50
CA MET A 99 4.32 -10.09 3.55
C MET A 99 5.21 -10.80 2.54
N THR A 100 6.15 -11.62 3.01
CA THR A 100 7.11 -12.32 2.14
C THR A 100 6.40 -13.18 1.11
N MET A 101 5.45 -14.00 1.55
CA MET A 101 4.68 -14.88 0.66
C MET A 101 3.83 -14.09 -0.33
N ALA A 102 3.18 -13.02 0.13
CA ALA A 102 2.36 -12.17 -0.74
C ALA A 102 3.18 -11.49 -1.84
N VAL A 103 4.37 -10.96 -1.50
CA VAL A 103 5.27 -10.33 -2.47
C VAL A 103 5.78 -11.33 -3.51
N VAL A 104 6.25 -12.50 -3.06
CA VAL A 104 6.75 -13.56 -3.95
C VAL A 104 5.65 -14.04 -4.89
N ASN A 105 4.47 -14.34 -4.36
CA ASN A 105 3.33 -14.76 -5.17
C ASN A 105 2.94 -13.69 -6.20
N ARG A 106 2.96 -12.42 -5.79
CA ARG A 106 2.66 -11.32 -6.71
C ARG A 106 3.68 -11.20 -7.82
N TYR A 107 4.97 -11.32 -7.51
CA TYR A 107 6.02 -11.36 -8.51
C TYR A 107 5.84 -12.50 -9.51
N LEU A 108 5.61 -13.73 -9.02
CA LEU A 108 5.40 -14.90 -9.87
C LEU A 108 4.18 -14.75 -10.78
N GLN A 109 3.07 -14.21 -10.26
CA GLN A 109 1.89 -13.90 -11.07
C GLN A 109 2.18 -12.90 -12.18
N LEU A 110 2.94 -11.84 -11.89
CA LEU A 110 3.29 -10.82 -12.89
C LEU A 110 4.23 -11.38 -13.96
N LYS A 111 5.19 -12.22 -13.55
CA LYS A 111 6.10 -12.92 -14.47
C LYS A 111 5.36 -13.90 -15.37
N ALA A 112 4.42 -14.68 -14.83
CA ALA A 112 3.63 -15.64 -15.58
C ALA A 112 2.72 -15.00 -16.64
N ARG A 113 2.33 -13.73 -16.45
CA ARG A 113 1.50 -12.96 -17.40
C ARG A 113 2.30 -12.24 -18.48
N SER A 114 3.63 -12.48 -18.58
CA SER A 114 4.54 -11.79 -19.51
C SER A 114 4.45 -10.26 -19.43
N LEU A 115 4.14 -9.72 -18.24
CA LEU A 115 4.04 -8.28 -18.02
C LEU A 115 5.41 -7.59 -17.89
N MET A 116 6.48 -8.38 -17.79
CA MET A 116 7.90 -7.99 -17.69
C MET A 116 8.73 -8.71 -18.74
#